data_AF-A0A183EIW5-F1
#
_entry.id   AF-A0A183EIW5-F1
#
_cell.length_a   1.000
_cell.length_b   1.000
_cell.length_c   1.000
_cell.angle_alpha   90.00
_cell.angle_beta   90.00
_cell.angle_gamma   90.00
#
_symmetry.space_group_name_H-M   'P 1'
#
loop_
_entity.id
_entity.type
_entity.pdbx_description
1 polymer ?
#
loop_
_entity_poly.entity_id
_entity_poly.type
_entity_poly.pdbx_seq_one_letter_code
_entity_poly.pdbx_strand_id
1 'polypeptide(L)'
;MGSTSDIGNNGTIFSITTAEIATSLAFTTGAVEIVAGLLHLDFITAYFSDQLVSGFTTAAAVHVFIAQIDDIFGIDVPKSGGAGYIFKRAYDILVRIPQANLWTLGMSLFGIAFLYLGKECVSPFINKRLSLKVPVPYELLLVSLFYNFRKKYAKN
;
A
#
# COMPACT_ATOMS: atom_id res chain seq x y z
N MET A 1 -30.04 -44.81 14.81
CA MET A 1 -30.91 -43.64 15.04
C MET A 1 -30.42 -42.91 16.27
N GLY A 2 -29.64 -41.84 16.08
CA GLY A 2 -29.23 -40.91 17.14
C GLY A 2 -29.70 -39.53 16.72
N SER A 3 -30.69 -39.02 17.44
CA SER A 3 -31.21 -37.66 17.30
C SER A 3 -30.19 -36.67 17.84
N THR A 4 -29.76 -35.72 17.01
CA THR A 4 -29.34 -34.35 17.37
C THR A 4 -29.14 -33.54 16.09
N SER A 5 -30.20 -33.42 15.28
CA SER A 5 -30.39 -32.22 14.49
C SER A 5 -30.95 -31.14 15.42
N ASP A 6 -30.52 -29.90 15.24
CA ASP A 6 -31.02 -28.69 15.91
C ASP A 6 -30.26 -28.26 17.18
N ILE A 7 -28.94 -28.12 17.06
CA ILE A 7 -28.27 -26.97 17.69
C ILE A 7 -28.03 -25.95 16.59
N GLY A 8 -29.07 -25.15 16.31
CA GLY A 8 -28.91 -23.84 15.71
C GLY A 8 -28.11 -22.97 16.67
N ASN A 9 -26.79 -23.07 16.61
CA ASN A 9 -25.90 -22.23 17.40
C ASN A 9 -25.82 -20.84 16.76
N ASN A 10 -26.68 -19.95 17.24
CA ASN A 10 -26.39 -18.55 17.55
C ASN A 10 -25.01 -18.06 17.09
N GLY A 11 -24.94 -17.66 15.82
CA GLY A 11 -23.72 -17.24 15.18
C GLY A 11 -23.95 -16.05 14.26
N THR A 12 -24.62 -15.01 14.74
CA THR A 12 -24.28 -13.65 14.32
C THR A 12 -22.82 -13.39 14.71
N ILE A 13 -21.88 -14.02 13.98
CA ILE A 13 -20.53 -13.49 13.89
C ILE A 13 -20.77 -12.14 13.26
N PHE A 14 -20.76 -11.10 14.09
CA PHE A 14 -20.64 -9.73 13.65
C PHE A 14 -19.49 -9.73 12.64
N SER A 15 -19.81 -9.67 11.35
CA SER A 15 -18.81 -9.56 10.29
C SER A 15 -18.19 -8.20 10.49
N ILE A 16 -17.19 -8.13 11.38
CA ILE A 16 -16.49 -6.89 11.68
C ILE A 16 -15.99 -6.41 10.33
N THR A 17 -16.53 -5.27 9.89
CA THR A 17 -16.14 -4.73 8.59
C THR A 17 -14.69 -4.33 8.70
N THR A 18 -13.86 -4.58 7.68
CA THR A 18 -12.44 -4.16 7.68
C THR A 18 -12.30 -2.68 8.05
N ALA A 19 -13.27 -1.85 7.67
CA ALA A 19 -13.37 -0.45 8.06
C ALA A 19 -13.56 -0.24 9.57
N GLU A 20 -14.36 -1.06 10.26
CA GLU A 20 -14.53 -0.99 11.72
C GLU A 20 -13.26 -1.44 12.46
N ILE A 21 -12.58 -2.48 11.97
CA ILE A 21 -11.27 -2.91 12.50
C ILE A 21 -10.26 -1.78 12.32
N ALA A 22 -10.18 -1.20 11.12
CA ALA A 22 -9.23 -0.13 10.81
C ALA A 22 -9.51 1.12 11.64
N THR A 23 -10.78 1.49 11.81
CA THR A 23 -11.18 2.67 12.59
C THR A 23 -10.90 2.49 14.08
N SER A 24 -11.24 1.33 14.64
CA SER A 24 -10.93 1.03 16.05
C SER A 24 -9.42 0.99 16.29
N LEU A 25 -8.65 0.35 15.41
CA LEU A 25 -7.18 0.32 15.49
C LEU A 25 -6.57 1.72 15.40
N ALA A 26 -7.02 2.55 14.45
CA ALA A 26 -6.53 3.92 14.28
C ALA A 26 -6.85 4.78 15.50
N PHE A 27 -8.07 4.67 16.04
CA PHE A 27 -8.49 5.38 17.24
C PHE A 27 -7.64 4.96 18.46
N THR A 28 -7.45 3.66 18.67
CA THR A 28 -6.60 3.15 19.76
C THR A 28 -5.14 3.58 19.59
N THR A 29 -4.60 3.55 18.37
CA THR A 29 -3.23 4.00 18.09
C THR A 29 -3.06 5.48 18.44
N GLY A 30 -4.00 6.34 18.02
CA GLY A 30 -3.99 7.76 18.38
C GLY A 30 -4.13 8.01 19.88
N ALA A 31 -4.95 7.22 20.58
CA ALA A 31 -5.06 7.31 22.04
C ALA A 31 -3.73 6.94 22.73
N VAL A 32 -3.03 5.91 22.26
CA VAL A 32 -1.71 5.53 22.75
C VAL A 32 -0.67 6.62 22.48
N GLU A 33 -0.69 7.25 21.30
CA GLU A 33 0.20 8.37 20.97
C GLU A 33 -0.03 9.59 21.89
N ILE A 34 -1.28 9.94 22.20
CA ILE A 34 -1.59 11.03 23.14
C ILE A 34 -1.04 10.71 24.53
N VAL A 35 -1.26 9.49 25.03
CA VAL A 35 -0.74 9.07 26.33
C VAL A 35 0.79 9.07 26.34
N ALA A 36 1.43 8.56 25.29
CA ALA A 36 2.88 8.59 25.14
C ALA A 36 3.45 10.01 25.11
N GLY A 37 2.75 10.93 24.43
CA GLY A 37 3.07 12.36 24.42
C GLY A 37 2.95 13.01 25.79
N LEU A 38 1.87 12.72 26.54
CA LEU A 38 1.69 13.23 27.92
C LEU A 38 2.74 12.71 28.89
N LEU A 39 3.21 11.47 28.69
CA LEU A 39 4.29 10.86 29.47
C LEU A 39 5.69 11.31 29.00
N HIS A 40 5.78 12.22 28.01
CA HIS A 40 7.04 12.66 27.39
C HIS A 40 7.93 11.49 26.95
N LEU A 41 7.35 10.42 26.40
CA LEU A 41 8.11 9.25 25.90
C LEU A 41 8.92 9.55 24.62
N ASP A 42 8.93 10.80 24.17
CA ASP A 42 9.80 11.30 23.10
C ASP A 42 11.29 11.06 23.40
N PHE A 43 11.66 10.97 24.68
CA PHE A 43 12.99 10.55 25.09
C PHE A 43 13.33 9.13 24.60
N ILE A 44 12.37 8.19 24.65
CA ILE A 44 12.57 6.79 24.25
C ILE A 44 12.73 6.66 22.73
N THR A 45 11.97 7.43 21.95
CA THR A 45 12.14 7.46 20.50
C THR A 45 13.49 8.05 20.11
N ALA A 46 14.02 9.01 20.88
CA ALA A 46 15.40 9.49 20.75
C ALA A 46 16.48 8.46 21.16
N TYR A 47 16.13 7.39 21.90
CA TYR A 47 17.04 6.26 22.17
C TYR A 47 17.08 5.24 21.05
N PHE A 48 16.11 5.22 20.15
CA PHE A 48 16.25 4.40 18.95
C PHE A 48 17.41 4.94 18.15
N SER A 49 18.40 4.10 17.91
CA SER A 49 19.54 4.48 17.09
C SER A 49 19.06 4.74 15.67
N ASP A 50 19.72 5.66 14.97
CA ASP A 50 19.44 5.93 13.55
C ASP A 50 19.48 4.65 12.70
N GLN A 51 20.30 3.67 13.11
CA GLN A 51 20.41 2.36 12.49
C GLN A 51 19.15 1.50 12.68
N LEU A 52 18.50 1.56 13.85
CA LEU A 52 17.25 0.82 14.09
C LEU A 52 16.11 1.40 13.26
N VAL A 53 15.97 2.72 13.24
CA VAL A 53 14.93 3.40 12.45
C VAL A 53 15.17 3.16 10.96
N SER A 54 16.40 3.35 10.49
CA SER A 54 16.77 3.10 9.09
C SER A 54 16.52 1.64 8.70
N GLY A 55 16.94 0.67 9.53
CA GLY A 55 16.73 -0.76 9.27
C GLY A 55 15.25 -1.13 9.21
N PHE A 56 14.43 -0.61 10.13
CA PHE A 56 12.98 -0.82 10.11
C PHE A 56 12.32 -0.21 8.88
N THR A 57 12.66 1.04 8.52
CA THR A 57 12.15 1.70 7.32
C THR A 57 12.56 0.96 6.05
N THR A 58 13.81 0.48 5.95
CA THR A 58 14.27 -0.32 4.81
C THR A 58 13.52 -1.65 4.73
N ALA A 59 13.29 -2.34 5.85
CA ALA A 59 12.51 -3.57 5.88
C ALA A 59 11.05 -3.33 5.44
N ALA A 60 10.42 -2.25 5.92
CA ALA A 60 9.08 -1.84 5.50
C ALA A 60 9.03 -1.48 4.02
N ALA A 61 10.05 -0.80 3.48
CA ALA A 61 10.15 -0.46 2.07
C ALA A 61 10.27 -1.72 1.19
N VAL A 62 11.11 -2.68 1.57
CA VAL A 62 11.21 -3.98 0.89
C VAL A 62 9.89 -4.76 0.97
N HIS A 63 9.21 -4.69 2.12
CA HIS A 63 7.90 -5.32 2.31
C HIS A 63 6.86 -4.76 1.33
N VAL A 64 6.75 -3.43 1.24
CA VAL A 64 5.85 -2.75 0.31
C VAL A 64 6.23 -3.04 -1.14
N PHE A 65 7.53 -3.05 -1.46
CA PHE A 65 8.02 -3.37 -2.80
C PHE A 65 7.57 -4.77 -3.24
N ILE A 66 7.77 -5.80 -2.40
CA ILE A 66 7.32 -7.18 -2.69
C ILE A 66 5.80 -7.25 -2.85
N ALA A 67 5.05 -6.44 -2.09
CA ALA A 67 3.60 -6.39 -2.20
C ALA A 67 3.08 -5.68 -3.46
N GLN A 68 3.91 -4.91 -4.16
CA GLN A 68 3.58 -4.22 -5.41
C GLN A 68 4.03 -4.98 -6.67
N ILE A 69 5.01 -5.89 -6.55
CA ILE A 69 5.54 -6.63 -7.70
C ILE A 69 4.44 -7.41 -8.43
N ASP A 70 3.54 -8.08 -7.72
CA ASP A 70 2.46 -8.84 -8.34
C ASP A 70 1.53 -7.96 -9.19
N ASP A 71 1.26 -6.73 -8.75
CA ASP A 71 0.49 -5.76 -9.52
C ASP A 71 1.26 -5.26 -10.76
N ILE A 72 2.58 -5.06 -10.65
CA ILE A 72 3.45 -4.64 -11.77
C ILE A 72 3.48 -5.70 -12.87
N PHE A 73 3.60 -6.98 -12.51
CA PHE A 73 3.61 -8.10 -13.45
C PHE A 73 2.20 -8.55 -13.88
N GLY A 74 1.15 -8.08 -13.21
CA GLY A 74 -0.24 -8.43 -13.50
C GLY A 74 -0.57 -9.89 -13.18
N ILE A 75 0.01 -10.43 -12.11
CA ILE A 75 -0.20 -11.82 -11.67
C ILE A 75 -1.16 -11.80 -10.47
N ASP A 76 -2.21 -12.61 -10.53
CA ASP A 76 -3.13 -12.75 -9.41
C ASP A 76 -2.53 -13.70 -8.36
N VAL A 77 -1.94 -13.12 -7.30
CA VAL A 77 -1.39 -13.87 -6.18
C VAL A 77 -2.36 -13.80 -5.00
N PRO A 78 -2.89 -14.94 -4.53
CA PRO A 78 -3.85 -14.95 -3.44
C PRO A 78 -3.24 -14.32 -2.17
N LYS A 79 -3.91 -13.28 -1.66
CA LYS A 79 -3.55 -12.57 -0.43
C LYS A 79 -3.82 -13.46 0.78
N SER A 80 -2.89 -14.36 1.06
CA SER A 80 -2.94 -15.24 2.24
C SER A 80 -2.44 -14.48 3.47
N GLY A 81 -3.21 -14.42 4.56
CA GLY A 81 -2.74 -13.85 5.83
C GLY A 81 -1.87 -14.84 6.61
N GLY A 82 -0.76 -14.39 7.21
CA GLY A 82 0.05 -15.22 8.12
C GLY A 82 1.49 -14.73 8.34
N ALA A 83 2.12 -15.18 9.44
CA ALA A 83 3.55 -14.94 9.69
C ALA A 83 4.40 -15.61 8.60
N GLY A 84 5.38 -14.90 8.04
CA GLY A 84 6.20 -15.40 6.94
C GLY A 84 5.55 -15.32 5.54
N TYR A 85 4.36 -14.72 5.43
CA TYR A 85 3.65 -14.56 4.15
C TYR A 85 4.51 -13.88 3.08
N ILE A 86 5.36 -12.92 3.45
CA ILE A 86 6.21 -12.20 2.49
C ILE A 86 7.15 -13.13 1.70
N PHE A 87 7.73 -14.15 2.35
CA PHE A 87 8.61 -15.11 1.69
C PHE A 87 7.81 -16.05 0.78
N LYS A 88 6.63 -16.48 1.23
CA LYS A 88 5.71 -17.27 0.42
C LYS A 88 5.25 -16.50 -0.81
N ARG A 89 4.87 -15.22 -0.65
CA ARG A 89 4.46 -14.33 -1.74
C ARG A 89 5.60 -14.13 -2.73
N ALA A 90 6.82 -13.87 -2.25
CA ALA A 90 7.98 -13.72 -3.12
C ALA A 90 8.25 -15.00 -3.94
N TYR A 91 8.17 -16.18 -3.32
CA TYR A 91 8.30 -17.45 -4.01
C TYR A 91 7.18 -17.68 -5.05
N ASP A 92 5.93 -17.43 -4.67
CA ASP A 92 4.77 -17.58 -5.55
C ASP A 92 4.84 -16.64 -6.76
N ILE A 93 5.34 -15.41 -6.58
CA ILE A 93 5.60 -14.47 -7.67
C ILE A 93 6.65 -15.06 -8.62
N LEU A 94 7.81 -15.51 -8.12
CA LEU A 94 8.89 -16.05 -8.96
C LEU A 94 8.44 -17.23 -9.82
N VAL A 95 7.64 -18.13 -9.25
CA VAL A 95 7.10 -19.30 -9.97
C VAL A 95 6.07 -18.90 -11.03
N ARG A 96 5.32 -17.82 -10.81
CA ARG A 96 4.25 -17.35 -11.70
C ARG A 96 4.67 -16.26 -12.69
N ILE A 97 5.93 -15.80 -12.67
CA ILE A 97 6.49 -14.86 -13.66
C ILE A 97 6.14 -15.23 -15.12
N PRO A 98 6.19 -16.51 -15.54
CA PRO A 98 5.85 -16.87 -16.93
C PRO A 98 4.39 -16.60 -17.31
N GLN A 99 3.49 -16.41 -16.34
CA GLN A 99 2.08 -16.09 -16.54
C GLN A 99 1.80 -14.58 -16.50
N ALA A 100 2.85 -13.73 -16.46
CA ALA A 100 2.72 -12.29 -16.39
C ALA A 100 2.00 -11.70 -17.61
N ASN A 101 1.18 -10.67 -17.37
CA ASN A 101 0.47 -9.96 -18.42
C ASN A 101 1.31 -8.80 -18.95
N LEU A 102 1.79 -8.92 -20.20
CA LEU A 102 2.59 -7.89 -20.86
C LEU A 102 1.91 -6.53 -20.95
N TRP A 103 0.57 -6.48 -21.03
CA TRP A 103 -0.18 -5.21 -21.05
C TRP A 103 -0.12 -4.49 -19.71
N THR A 104 -0.30 -5.22 -18.61
CA THR A 104 -0.19 -4.66 -17.25
C THR A 104 1.23 -4.18 -16.99
N LEU A 105 2.23 -4.94 -17.43
CA LEU A 105 3.64 -4.56 -17.32
C LEU A 105 3.98 -3.30 -18.12
N GLY A 106 3.44 -3.16 -19.34
CA GLY A 106 3.61 -1.95 -20.13
C GLY A 106 3.01 -0.71 -19.46
N MET A 107 1.81 -0.86 -18.88
CA MET A 107 1.12 0.23 -18.16
C MET A 107 1.83 0.62 -16.87
N SER A 108 2.31 -0.36 -16.10
CA SER A 108 3.06 -0.10 -14.86
C SER A 108 4.40 0.57 -15.16
N LEU A 109 5.13 0.11 -16.20
CA LEU A 109 6.38 0.73 -16.64
C LEU A 109 6.17 2.17 -17.11
N PHE A 110 5.13 2.44 -17.90
CA PHE A 110 4.77 3.79 -18.32
C PHE A 110 4.46 4.70 -17.11
N GLY A 111 3.67 4.21 -16.15
CA GLY A 111 3.34 4.95 -14.93
C GLY A 111 4.59 5.30 -14.11
N ILE A 112 5.47 4.31 -13.90
CA ILE A 112 6.75 4.51 -13.18
C ILE A 112 7.62 5.53 -13.91
N ALA A 113 7.76 5.41 -15.25
CA ALA A 113 8.56 6.33 -16.04
C ALA A 113 7.98 7.76 -16.01
N PHE A 114 6.66 7.92 -16.15
CA PHE A 114 6.00 9.21 -16.07
C PHE A 114 6.20 9.87 -14.69
N LEU A 115 6.02 9.10 -13.61
CA LEU A 115 6.19 9.59 -12.25
C LEU A 115 7.64 10.00 -11.98
N TYR A 116 8.60 9.18 -12.42
CA TYR A 116 10.03 9.47 -12.31
C TYR A 116 10.41 10.73 -13.10
N LEU A 117 9.99 10.85 -14.36
CA LEU A 117 10.23 12.04 -15.18
C LEU A 117 9.53 13.29 -14.62
N GLY A 118 8.32 13.15 -14.08
CA GLY A 118 7.63 14.23 -13.39
C GLY A 118 8.45 14.74 -12.21
N LYS A 119 8.88 13.84 -11.33
CA LYS A 119 9.67 14.20 -10.15
C LYS A 119 11.06 14.75 -10.51
N GLU A 120 11.77 14.14 -11.44
CA GLU A 120 13.17 14.47 -11.72
C GLU A 120 13.35 15.59 -12.76
N CYS A 121 12.52 15.64 -13.80
CA CYS A 121 12.61 16.68 -14.84
C CYS A 121 11.65 17.84 -14.60
N VAL A 122 10.38 17.54 -14.28
CA VAL A 122 9.34 18.56 -14.18
C VAL A 122 9.43 19.34 -12.87
N SER A 123 9.79 18.68 -11.76
CA SER A 123 9.92 19.38 -10.46
C SER A 123 10.99 20.47 -10.47
N PRO A 124 12.24 20.25 -10.95
CA PRO A 124 13.22 21.32 -11.03
C PRO A 124 12.87 22.36 -12.10
N PHE A 125 12.22 21.96 -13.20
CA PHE A 125 11.77 22.90 -14.23
C PHE A 125 10.69 23.86 -13.72
N ILE A 126 9.70 23.34 -12.97
CA ILE A 126 8.66 24.13 -12.34
C ILE A 126 9.25 25.00 -11.22
N ASN A 127 10.08 24.46 -10.34
CA ASN A 127 10.73 25.24 -9.29
C ASN A 127 11.59 26.39 -9.84
N LYS A 128 12.12 26.26 -11.07
CA LYS A 128 12.88 27.31 -11.76
C LYS A 128 11.99 28.34 -12.48
N ARG A 129 10.78 27.97 -12.91
CA ARG A 129 9.85 28.83 -13.66
C ARG A 129 8.81 29.53 -12.78
N LEU A 130 8.30 28.84 -11.77
CA LEU A 130 7.45 29.35 -10.71
C LEU A 130 8.23 29.12 -9.42
N SER A 131 8.73 30.19 -8.77
CA SER A 131 9.43 30.11 -7.47
C SER A 131 8.54 29.64 -6.30
N LEU A 132 7.49 28.85 -6.55
CA LEU A 132 6.66 28.24 -5.52
C LEU A 132 7.28 26.89 -5.12
N LYS A 133 7.73 26.82 -3.87
CA LYS A 133 8.26 25.62 -3.20
C LYS A 133 7.11 24.67 -2.81
N VAL A 134 6.23 24.36 -3.76
CA VAL A 134 5.11 23.43 -3.55
C VAL A 134 5.43 22.13 -4.28
N PRO A 135 5.50 20.98 -3.60
CA PRO A 135 5.70 19.70 -4.26
C PRO A 135 4.48 19.42 -5.16
N VAL A 136 4.73 19.27 -6.46
CA VAL A 136 3.66 19.02 -7.43
C VAL A 136 3.15 17.58 -7.24
N PRO A 137 1.83 17.36 -7.09
CA PRO A 137 1.27 16.03 -6.90
C PRO A 137 1.13 15.29 -8.24
N TYR A 138 2.25 14.76 -8.74
CA TYR A 138 2.32 14.04 -10.03
C TYR A 138 1.38 12.84 -10.11
N GLU A 139 1.19 12.11 -9.01
CA GLU A 139 0.23 11.00 -8.88
C GLU A 139 -1.20 11.44 -9.25
N LEU A 140 -1.64 12.59 -8.71
CA LEU A 140 -2.97 13.12 -8.99
C LEU A 140 -3.12 13.56 -10.45
N LEU A 141 -2.06 14.11 -11.05
CA LEU A 141 -2.07 14.47 -12.47
C LEU A 141 -2.17 13.24 -13.37
N LEU A 142 -1.43 12.18 -13.06
CA LEU A 142 -1.49 10.91 -13.78
C LEU A 142 -2.90 10.29 -13.68
N VAL A 143 -3.47 10.23 -12.48
CA VAL A 143 -4.83 9.71 -12.26
C VAL A 143 -5.88 10.55 -12.98
N SER A 144 -5.75 11.88 -12.94
CA SER A 144 -6.67 12.80 -13.64
C SER A 144 -6.61 12.63 -15.17
N LEU A 145 -5.40 12.51 -15.73
CA LEU A 145 -5.17 12.24 -17.15
C LEU A 145 -5.80 10.91 -17.56
N PHE A 146 -5.53 9.84 -16.79
CA PHE A 146 -6.07 8.51 -17.06
C PHE A 146 -7.60 8.48 -16.91
N TYR A 147 -8.15 9.16 -15.91
CA TYR A 147 -9.58 9.32 -15.74
C TYR A 147 -10.24 10.03 -16.92
N ASN A 148 -9.62 11.11 -17.42
CA ASN A 148 -10.10 11.83 -18.60
C ASN A 148 -10.07 10.93 -19.84
N PHE A 149 -8.96 10.20 -20.05
CA PHE A 149 -8.83 9.23 -21.13
C PHE A 149 -9.93 8.18 -21.03
N ARG A 150 -10.06 7.46 -19.90
CA ARG A 150 -11.12 6.47 -19.67
C ARG A 150 -12.51 7.03 -19.95
N LYS A 151 -12.82 8.23 -19.45
CA LYS A 151 -14.12 8.89 -19.67
C LYS A 151 -14.39 9.17 -21.15
N LYS A 152 -13.36 9.50 -21.93
CA LYS A 152 -13.46 9.75 -23.38
C LYS A 152 -13.74 8.47 -24.18
N TYR A 153 -13.15 7.33 -23.81
CA TYR A 153 -13.37 6.05 -24.48
C TYR A 153 -14.61 5.30 -23.99
N ALA A 154 -15.10 5.56 -22.77
CA ALA A 154 -16.34 4.97 -22.27
C ALA A 154 -17.62 5.62 -22.83
N LYS A 155 -17.49 6.71 -23.61
CA LYS A 155 -18.61 7.45 -24.20
C LYS A 155 -18.78 7.19 -25.71
N ASN A 156 -17.86 6.44 -26.34
CA ASN A 156 -17.97 5.95 -27.72
C ASN A 156 -18.30 4.46 -27.70
#